data_AF-A0A9E6FEN5-F1
#
_entry.id   AF-A0A9E6FEN5-F1
#
_cell.length_a   1.000
_cell.length_b   1.000
_cell.length_c   1.000
_cell.angle_alpha   90.00
_cell.angle_beta   90.00
_cell.angle_gamma   90.00
#
_symmetry.space_group_name_H-M   'P 1'
#
loop_
_entity.id
_entity.type
_entity.pdbx_description
1 polymer ?
#
loop_
_entity_poly.entity_id
_entity_poly.type
_entity_poly.pdbx_seq_one_letter_code
_entity_poly.pdbx_strand_id
1 'polypeptide(L)'
;MITLDTNHPLAGKTLTFDIEIMKIASGSVVASGSKIEVNYLGTLEDGTKFDSSYDREETLPFTAGAGQMIKGFDKAVIGMKLGEKKKIILPPEEAYGEYSKDNYQKFTREQLQGFTNAGYKLEVGEELPTQMGMVKVVAVEE
;
A
#
# COMPACT_ATOMS: atom_id res chain seq x y z
N MET A 1 1.94 27.65 -10.32
CA MET A 1 2.19 26.18 -10.28
C MET A 1 1.28 25.51 -9.23
N ILE A 2 0.94 24.24 -9.36
CA ILE A 2 0.15 23.48 -8.37
C ILE A 2 1.01 22.37 -7.77
N THR A 3 1.10 22.32 -6.44
CA THR A 3 1.84 21.26 -5.75
C THR A 3 0.86 20.23 -5.21
N LEU A 4 1.07 18.97 -5.60
CA LEU A 4 0.28 17.83 -5.15
C LEU A 4 1.12 16.97 -4.20
N ASP A 5 0.50 16.53 -3.12
CA ASP A 5 1.02 15.50 -2.24
C ASP A 5 0.81 14.13 -2.90
N THR A 6 1.91 13.51 -3.35
CA THR A 6 1.89 12.18 -3.96
C THR A 6 2.44 11.10 -3.02
N ASN A 7 2.46 11.34 -1.71
CA ASN A 7 2.74 10.28 -0.75
C ASN A 7 1.69 9.17 -0.87
N HIS A 8 2.09 7.92 -0.58
CA HIS A 8 1.13 6.84 -0.45
C HIS A 8 0.15 7.15 0.69
N PRO A 9 -1.15 6.84 0.59
CA PRO A 9 -2.15 7.14 1.66
C PRO A 9 -1.81 6.54 3.03
N LEU A 10 -1.03 5.46 3.04
CA LEU A 10 -0.54 4.77 4.23
C LEU A 10 0.91 5.11 4.59
N ALA A 11 1.54 6.10 3.93
CA ALA A 11 2.90 6.53 4.27
C ALA A 11 2.95 7.11 5.70
N GLY A 12 4.05 6.83 6.41
CA GLY A 12 4.25 7.22 7.80
C GLY A 12 3.37 6.47 8.81
N LYS A 13 2.58 5.47 8.37
CA LYS A 13 1.75 4.65 9.27
C LYS A 13 2.42 3.31 9.55
N THR A 14 2.39 2.91 10.82
CA THR A 14 2.68 1.52 11.22
C THR A 14 1.48 0.66 10.87
N LEU A 15 1.73 -0.47 10.20
CA LEU A 15 0.69 -1.40 9.76
C LEU A 15 0.80 -2.71 10.51
N THR A 16 -0.34 -3.30 10.85
CA THR A 16 -0.43 -4.64 11.40
C THR A 16 -1.04 -5.58 10.36
N PHE A 17 -0.44 -6.75 10.17
CA PHE A 17 -0.99 -7.80 9.33
C PHE A 17 -1.12 -9.11 10.11
N ASP A 18 -2.30 -9.70 10.09
CA ASP A 18 -2.51 -11.11 10.43
C ASP A 18 -2.48 -11.90 9.12
N ILE A 19 -1.54 -12.83 8.96
CA ILE A 19 -1.28 -13.57 7.73
C ILE A 19 -1.51 -15.06 7.97
N GLU A 20 -2.12 -15.76 7.01
CA GLU A 20 -2.31 -17.21 7.00
C GLU A 20 -1.85 -17.80 5.67
N ILE A 21 -0.94 -18.78 5.69
CA ILE A 21 -0.51 -19.46 4.47
C ILE A 21 -1.59 -20.46 4.03
N MET A 22 -2.24 -20.19 2.91
CA MET A 22 -3.29 -21.05 2.37
C MET A 22 -2.75 -22.10 1.41
N LYS A 23 -1.65 -21.79 0.70
CA LYS A 23 -1.05 -22.71 -0.27
C LYS A 23 0.41 -22.39 -0.50
N ILE A 24 1.18 -23.44 -0.78
CA ILE A 24 2.57 -23.37 -1.25
C ILE A 24 2.65 -24.25 -2.50
N ALA A 25 3.11 -23.71 -3.64
CA ALA A 25 3.13 -24.45 -4.90
C ALA A 25 4.07 -25.66 -4.89
N SER A 26 5.16 -25.60 -4.10
CA SER A 26 6.11 -26.70 -3.96
C SER A 26 6.75 -26.68 -2.57
N GLY A 27 6.82 -27.84 -1.93
CA GLY A 27 7.32 -28.00 -0.56
C GLY A 27 6.27 -27.71 0.52
N SER A 28 6.72 -27.66 1.77
CA SER A 28 5.87 -27.44 2.96
C SER A 28 6.25 -26.20 3.77
N VAL A 29 7.31 -25.51 3.36
CA VAL A 29 7.86 -24.30 3.99
C VAL A 29 8.09 -23.26 2.91
N VAL A 30 7.70 -22.02 3.17
CA VAL A 30 7.91 -20.90 2.25
C VAL A 30 9.39 -20.56 2.17
N ALA A 31 9.95 -20.59 0.96
CA ALA A 31 11.29 -20.13 0.65
C ALA A 31 11.22 -18.94 -0.32
N SER A 32 12.34 -18.22 -0.48
CA SER A 32 12.43 -17.18 -1.51
C SER A 32 12.21 -17.82 -2.90
N GLY A 33 11.34 -17.22 -3.71
CA GLY A 33 10.90 -17.75 -5.00
C GLY A 33 9.71 -18.71 -4.92
N SER A 34 9.24 -19.10 -3.73
CA SER A 34 8.04 -19.92 -3.58
C SER A 34 6.81 -19.13 -4.05
N LYS A 35 6.03 -19.73 -4.95
CA LYS A 35 4.68 -19.25 -5.27
C LYS A 35 3.74 -19.70 -4.17
N ILE A 36 3.09 -18.74 -3.50
CA ILE A 36 2.21 -18.99 -2.36
C ILE A 36 0.88 -18.26 -2.54
N GLU A 37 -0.12 -18.72 -1.81
CA GLU A 37 -1.40 -18.01 -1.65
C GLU A 37 -1.61 -17.78 -0.15
N VAL A 38 -2.00 -16.57 0.22
CA VAL A 38 -2.22 -16.20 1.62
C VAL A 38 -3.59 -15.60 1.83
N ASN A 39 -4.13 -15.80 3.02
CA ASN A 39 -5.14 -14.91 3.55
C ASN A 39 -4.47 -13.88 4.46
N TYR A 40 -5.03 -12.68 4.50
CA TYR A 40 -4.55 -11.64 5.40
C TYR A 40 -5.63 -10.67 5.85
N LEU A 41 -5.40 -10.05 6.99
CA LEU A 41 -6.12 -8.90 7.51
C LEU A 41 -5.11 -7.79 7.82
N GLY A 42 -5.27 -6.64 7.18
CA GLY A 42 -4.46 -5.43 7.40
C GLY A 42 -5.20 -4.40 8.26
N THR A 43 -4.59 -4.00 9.36
CA THR A 43 -5.12 -2.98 10.28
C THR A 43 -4.09 -1.89 10.61
N LEU A 44 -4.59 -0.69 10.93
CA LEU A 44 -3.80 0.40 11.51
C LEU A 44 -3.61 0.19 13.02
N GLU A 45 -2.76 0.99 13.65
CA GLU A 45 -2.47 0.90 15.09
C GLU A 45 -3.70 1.12 15.98
N ASP A 46 -4.67 1.90 15.52
CA ASP A 46 -5.96 2.11 16.20
C ASP A 46 -6.95 0.95 16.01
N GLY A 47 -6.56 -0.10 15.27
CA GLY A 47 -7.39 -1.26 14.95
C GLY A 47 -8.27 -1.07 13.72
N THR A 48 -8.25 0.09 13.06
CA THR A 48 -9.01 0.31 11.83
C THR A 48 -8.50 -0.61 10.72
N LYS A 49 -9.39 -1.46 10.21
CA LYS A 49 -9.14 -2.30 9.03
C LYS A 49 -9.03 -1.42 7.79
N PHE A 50 -7.92 -1.54 7.06
CA PHE A 50 -7.74 -0.85 5.78
C PHE A 50 -7.82 -1.81 4.58
N ASP A 51 -7.53 -3.10 4.78
CA ASP A 51 -7.58 -4.12 3.74
C ASP A 51 -7.73 -5.53 4.33
N SER A 52 -8.35 -6.45 3.59
CA SER A 52 -8.56 -7.84 4.00
C SER A 52 -8.86 -8.73 2.80
N SER A 53 -8.18 -9.87 2.71
CA SER A 53 -8.48 -10.89 1.71
C SER A 53 -9.83 -11.56 1.97
N TYR A 54 -10.23 -11.67 3.24
CA TYR A 54 -11.50 -12.27 3.64
C TYR A 54 -12.70 -11.46 3.17
N ASP A 55 -12.57 -10.13 3.09
CA ASP A 55 -13.65 -9.26 2.58
C ASP A 55 -13.90 -9.46 1.09
N ARG A 56 -12.89 -9.94 0.36
CA ARG A 56 -12.97 -10.26 -1.07
C ARG A 56 -13.26 -11.74 -1.33
N GLU A 57 -13.28 -12.57 -0.29
CA GLU A 57 -13.40 -14.03 -0.38
C GLU A 57 -12.36 -14.67 -1.33
N GLU A 58 -11.22 -14.01 -1.52
CA GLU A 58 -10.19 -14.40 -2.49
C GLU A 58 -8.80 -14.35 -1.83
N THR A 59 -8.05 -15.45 -1.92
CA THR A 59 -6.67 -15.51 -1.44
C THR A 59 -5.77 -14.65 -2.32
N LEU A 60 -4.68 -14.13 -1.75
CA LEU A 60 -3.71 -13.33 -2.50
C LEU A 60 -2.55 -14.23 -2.99
N PRO A 61 -2.46 -14.55 -4.30
CA PRO A 61 -1.31 -15.24 -4.87
C PRO A 61 -0.13 -14.30 -5.08
N PHE A 62 1.06 -14.68 -4.63
CA PHE A 62 2.30 -13.97 -4.96
C PHE A 62 3.53 -14.87 -4.85
N THR A 63 4.67 -14.36 -5.30
CA THR A 63 5.98 -15.02 -5.18
C THR A 63 6.74 -14.43 -4.00
N ALA A 64 6.97 -15.24 -2.96
CA ALA A 64 7.65 -14.79 -1.75
C ALA A 64 9.11 -14.40 -2.04
N GLY A 65 9.57 -13.28 -1.51
CA GLY A 65 10.91 -12.73 -1.69
C GLY A 65 11.16 -12.12 -3.07
N ALA A 66 10.14 -11.96 -3.91
CA ALA A 66 10.28 -11.37 -5.24
C ALA A 66 10.09 -9.83 -5.25
N GLY A 67 9.80 -9.21 -4.10
CA GLY A 67 9.52 -7.78 -4.01
C GLY A 67 8.16 -7.36 -4.60
N GLN A 68 7.23 -8.32 -4.75
CA GLN A 68 5.86 -8.05 -5.19
C GLN A 68 4.98 -7.47 -4.08
N MET A 69 5.41 -7.66 -2.82
CA MET A 69 4.73 -7.18 -1.62
C MET A 69 5.61 -6.13 -0.92
N ILE A 70 5.02 -5.40 0.02
CA ILE A 70 5.78 -4.52 0.91
C ILE A 70 6.88 -5.31 1.64
N LYS A 71 8.03 -4.67 1.83
CA LYS A 71 9.28 -5.28 2.26
C LYS A 71 9.13 -6.17 3.50
N GLY A 72 8.41 -5.69 4.52
CA GLY A 72 8.20 -6.40 5.77
C GLY A 72 7.29 -7.62 5.62
N PHE A 73 6.25 -7.53 4.79
CA PHE A 73 5.34 -8.64 4.52
C PHE A 73 6.09 -9.75 3.76
N ASP A 74 6.83 -9.37 2.72
CA ASP A 74 7.55 -10.32 1.86
C ASP A 74 8.61 -11.10 2.65
N LYS A 75 9.31 -10.43 3.58
CA LYS A 75 10.24 -11.08 4.50
C LYS A 75 9.54 -11.96 5.54
N ALA A 76 8.40 -11.51 6.07
CA ALA A 76 7.74 -12.16 7.19
C ALA A 76 7.21 -13.56 6.86
N VAL A 77 6.80 -13.78 5.60
CA VAL A 77 6.27 -15.07 5.13
C VAL A 77 7.34 -16.11 4.91
N ILE A 78 8.60 -15.72 4.74
CA ILE A 78 9.72 -16.65 4.56
C ILE A 78 9.88 -17.51 5.82
N GLY A 79 9.95 -18.83 5.63
CA GLY A 79 10.06 -19.81 6.70
C GLY A 79 8.72 -20.24 7.32
N MET A 80 7.59 -19.60 6.96
CA MET A 80 6.28 -20.04 7.39
C MET A 80 5.91 -21.38 6.75
N LYS A 81 5.08 -22.16 7.44
CA LYS A 81 4.54 -23.44 6.94
C LYS A 81 3.14 -23.28 6.38
N LEU A 82 2.73 -24.24 5.56
CA LEU A 82 1.33 -24.34 5.11
C LEU A 82 0.37 -24.37 6.31
N GLY A 83 -0.66 -23.51 6.30
CA GLY A 83 -1.64 -23.36 7.39
C GLY A 83 -1.15 -22.54 8.58
N GLU A 84 0.11 -22.08 8.58
CA GLU A 84 0.64 -21.27 9.67
C GLU A 84 0.03 -19.86 9.65
N LYS A 85 -0.30 -19.37 10.85
CA LYS A 85 -0.77 -18.00 11.08
C LYS A 85 0.31 -17.18 11.76
N LYS A 86 0.52 -15.96 11.31
CA LYS A 86 1.50 -15.04 11.88
C LYS A 86 0.99 -13.62 11.87
N LYS A 87 1.09 -12.98 13.03
CA LYS A 87 0.85 -11.54 13.17
C LYS A 87 2.17 -10.80 13.06
N ILE A 88 2.22 -9.77 12.23
CA ILE A 88 3.38 -8.89 12.08
C ILE A 88 2.97 -7.43 12.24
N ILE A 89 3.90 -6.64 12.77
CA ILE A 89 3.78 -5.19 12.89
C ILE A 89 4.92 -4.60 12.06
N LEU A 90 4.56 -3.78 11.08
CA LEU A 90 5.45 -3.22 10.09
C LEU A 90 5.52 -1.71 10.28
N PRO A 91 6.67 -1.16 10.72
CA PRO A 91 6.86 0.29 10.72
C PRO A 91 6.92 0.81 9.27
N PRO A 92 6.79 2.13 9.05
CA PRO A 92 6.68 2.71 7.71
C PRO A 92 7.78 2.26 6.74
N GLU A 93 9.04 2.17 7.20
CA GLU A 93 10.20 1.76 6.41
C GLU A 93 10.19 0.29 5.92
N GLU A 94 9.36 -0.55 6.52
CA GLU A 94 9.09 -1.93 6.07
C GLU A 94 7.72 -2.05 5.37
N ALA A 95 6.97 -0.94 5.27
CA ALA A 95 5.66 -0.85 4.62
C ALA A 95 5.67 0.12 3.42
N TYR A 96 4.96 1.26 3.52
CA TYR A 96 4.80 2.23 2.42
C TYR A 96 5.73 3.45 2.54
N GLY A 97 6.77 3.36 3.36
CA GLY A 97 7.75 4.41 3.59
C GLY A 97 7.26 5.51 4.54
N GLU A 98 8.18 6.36 4.95
CA GLU A 98 7.89 7.56 5.73
C GLU A 98 7.12 8.58 4.90
N TYR A 99 6.25 9.34 5.57
CA TYR A 99 5.65 10.50 4.94
C TYR A 99 6.74 11.56 4.71
N SER A 100 6.92 11.99 3.46
CA SER A 100 7.96 12.96 3.10
C SER A 100 7.41 14.08 2.22
N LYS A 101 7.83 15.31 2.53
CA LYS A 101 7.59 16.48 1.66
C LYS A 101 8.35 16.39 0.34
N ASP A 102 9.36 15.53 0.24
CA ASP A 102 10.07 15.29 -1.02
C ASP A 102 9.18 14.57 -2.05
N ASN A 103 8.12 13.91 -1.60
CA ASN A 103 7.08 13.34 -2.45
C ASN A 103 6.03 14.39 -2.87
N TYR A 104 6.29 15.68 -2.67
CA TYR A 104 5.46 16.73 -3.22
C TYR A 104 5.91 17.01 -4.66
N GLN A 105 4.98 16.86 -5.60
CA GLN A 105 5.25 17.08 -7.01
C GLN A 105 4.56 18.34 -7.49
N LYS A 106 5.29 19.16 -8.26
CA LYS A 106 4.77 20.37 -8.87
C LYS A 106 4.27 20.08 -10.29
N PHE A 107 3.06 20.54 -10.58
CA PHE A 107 2.40 20.44 -11.88
C PHE A 107 1.99 21.82 -12.37
N THR A 108 1.97 22.01 -13.68
CA THR A 108 1.38 23.18 -14.30
C THR A 108 -0.15 23.07 -14.29
N ARG A 109 -0.86 24.20 -14.39
CA ARG A 109 -2.34 24.18 -14.53
C ARG A 109 -2.77 23.45 -15.81
N GLU A 110 -1.96 23.49 -16.86
CA GLU A 110 -2.19 22.77 -18.11
C GLU A 110 -2.13 21.25 -17.91
N GLN A 111 -1.13 20.75 -17.16
CA GLN A 111 -1.03 19.32 -16.83
C GLN A 111 -2.23 18.82 -16.01
N LEU A 112 -2.87 19.71 -15.24
CA LEU A 112 -4.04 19.40 -14.44
C LEU A 112 -5.36 19.81 -15.11
N GLN A 113 -5.35 20.23 -16.37
CA GLN A 113 -6.54 20.73 -17.06
C GLN A 113 -7.64 19.66 -17.16
N GLY A 114 -7.27 18.37 -17.22
CA GLY A 114 -8.23 17.27 -17.17
C GLY A 114 -9.11 17.30 -15.92
N PHE A 115 -8.54 17.68 -14.78
CA PHE A 115 -9.28 17.82 -13.51
C PHE A 115 -10.22 19.02 -13.55
N THR A 116 -9.75 20.18 -14.02
CA THR A 116 -10.62 21.37 -14.11
C THR A 116 -11.76 21.17 -15.11
N ASN A 117 -11.51 20.49 -16.23
CA ASN A 117 -12.53 20.16 -17.22
C ASN A 117 -13.57 19.17 -16.64
N ALA A 118 -13.15 18.30 -15.73
CA ALA A 118 -14.03 17.41 -14.98
C ALA A 118 -14.72 18.10 -13.78
N GLY A 119 -14.52 19.41 -13.57
CA GLY A 119 -15.18 20.20 -12.54
C GLY A 119 -14.45 20.26 -11.20
N TYR A 120 -13.25 19.69 -11.08
CA TYR A 120 -12.45 19.77 -9.86
C TYR A 120 -11.79 21.14 -9.73
N LYS A 121 -11.73 21.63 -8.49
CA LYS A 121 -11.01 22.84 -8.14
C LYS A 121 -9.56 22.50 -7.81
N LEU A 122 -8.64 23.41 -8.16
CA LEU A 122 -7.23 23.30 -7.83
C LEU A 122 -6.91 24.26 -6.68
N GLU A 123 -7.53 24.00 -5.52
CA GLU A 123 -7.40 24.80 -4.29
C GLU A 123 -6.72 23.99 -3.19
N VAL A 124 -5.97 24.63 -2.30
CA VAL A 124 -5.28 23.92 -1.20
C VAL A 124 -6.29 23.19 -0.34
N GLY A 125 -6.05 21.89 -0.12
CA GLY A 125 -6.94 21.02 0.63
C GLY A 125 -7.79 20.09 -0.24
N GLU A 126 -7.98 20.43 -1.52
CA GLU A 126 -8.74 19.61 -2.47
C GLU A 126 -8.05 18.28 -2.76
N GLU A 127 -8.85 17.24 -2.97
CA GLU A 127 -8.36 15.91 -3.36
C GLU A 127 -8.73 15.61 -4.82
N LEU A 128 -7.74 15.14 -5.57
CA LEU A 128 -7.86 14.84 -6.98
C LEU A 128 -7.73 13.33 -7.20
N PRO A 129 -8.66 12.69 -7.92
CA PRO A 129 -8.59 11.26 -8.21
C PRO A 129 -7.59 10.98 -9.33
N THR A 130 -6.47 10.33 -9.01
CA THR A 130 -5.46 9.91 -9.99
C THR A 130 -5.48 8.40 -10.18
N GLN A 131 -4.74 7.91 -11.18
CA GLN A 131 -4.50 6.47 -11.35
C GLN A 131 -3.78 5.83 -10.16
N MET A 132 -3.06 6.62 -9.36
CA MET A 132 -2.37 6.17 -8.15
C MET A 132 -3.22 6.29 -6.88
N GLY A 133 -4.50 6.69 -7.01
CA GLY A 133 -5.40 7.00 -5.91
C GLY A 133 -5.63 8.50 -5.75
N MET A 134 -6.20 8.88 -4.62
CA MET A 134 -6.48 10.28 -4.29
C MET A 134 -5.19 10.99 -3.90
N VAL A 135 -4.91 12.15 -4.53
CA VAL A 135 -3.79 13.03 -4.18
C VAL A 135 -4.31 14.37 -3.70
N LYS A 136 -3.61 15.02 -2.78
CA LYS A 136 -4.07 16.27 -2.17
C LYS A 136 -3.34 17.48 -2.73
N VAL A 137 -4.05 18.55 -3.05
CA VAL A 137 -3.45 19.85 -3.37
C VAL A 137 -2.91 20.47 -2.09
N VAL A 138 -1.60 20.69 -2.01
CA VAL A 138 -0.94 21.24 -0.82
C VAL A 138 -0.42 22.66 -0.99
N ALA A 139 -0.22 23.11 -2.23
CA ALA A 139 0.07 24.51 -2.52
C ALA A 139 -0.42 24.92 -3.90
N VAL A 140 -0.86 26.16 -4.01
CA VAL A 140 -1.26 26.81 -5.26
C VAL A 140 -0.44 28.09 -5.36
N GLU A 141 0.50 28.09 -6.29
CA GLU A 141 1.33 29.23 -6.63
C GLU A 141 0.80 29.84 -7.93
N GLU A 142 1.00 31.15 -8.13
CA GLU A 142 0.65 31.80 -9.41
C GLU A 142 1.34 31.14 -10.61
#